data_AF-A0A377W0C6-F1
#
_entry.id   AF-A0A377W0C6-F1
#
_cell.length_a   1.000
_cell.length_b   1.000
_cell.length_c   1.000
_cell.angle_alpha   90.00
_cell.angle_beta   90.00
_cell.angle_gamma   90.00
#
_symmetry.space_group_name_H-M   'P 1'
#
loop_
_entity.id
_entity.type
_entity.pdbx_description
1 polymer ?
#
loop_
_entity_poly.entity_id
_entity_poly.type
_entity_poly.pdbx_seq_one_letter_code
_entity_poly.pdbx_strand_id
1 'polypeptide(L)'
;MLVGGWYLGGRARARSKNTPFESGIDSVGSARLRLSAKFYLVAMFFVIFDVEALYLYAWSTSIHESGWVGFVEAAIFILVLLAGLVYLVRIGALDWTPARSRRTLVNPETDSPTNRHMQ
;
A
#
# COMPACT_ATOMS: atom_id res chain seq x y z
N MET A 1 27.57 14.82 -3.27
CA MET A 1 28.04 13.53 -2.69
C MET A 1 28.07 12.38 -3.70
N LEU A 2 27.06 12.22 -4.59
CA LEU A 2 27.08 11.17 -5.63
C LEU A 2 28.27 11.26 -6.61
N VAL A 3 28.67 12.47 -7.02
CA VAL A 3 29.79 12.68 -7.97
C VAL A 3 31.13 12.22 -7.38
N GLY A 4 31.40 12.54 -6.11
CA GLY A 4 32.62 12.09 -5.44
C GLY A 4 32.67 10.57 -5.27
N GLY A 5 31.54 9.95 -4.91
CA GLY A 5 31.42 8.49 -4.81
C GLY A 5 31.56 7.78 -6.17
N TRP A 6 31.08 8.37 -7.26
CA TRP A 6 31.28 7.83 -8.61
C TRP A 6 32.73 7.96 -9.09
N TYR A 7 33.40 9.05 -8.73
CA TYR A 7 34.78 9.33 -9.15
C TYR A 7 35.82 8.52 -8.36
N LEU A 8 35.66 8.40 -7.04
CA LEU A 8 36.56 7.63 -6.18
C LEU A 8 36.15 6.16 -6.02
N GLY A 9 34.92 5.79 -6.42
CA GLY A 9 34.38 4.44 -6.28
C GLY A 9 34.99 3.44 -7.26
N GLY A 10 35.48 2.31 -6.75
CA GLY A 10 36.07 1.23 -7.55
C GLY A 10 35.07 0.62 -8.54
N ARG A 11 35.44 0.59 -9.83
CA ARG A 11 34.63 -0.04 -10.88
C ARG A 11 34.90 -1.54 -10.96
N ALA A 12 34.24 -2.35 -10.14
CA ALA A 12 34.28 -3.80 -10.29
C ALA A 12 33.39 -4.24 -11.47
N ARG A 13 33.84 -5.14 -12.36
CA ARG A 13 33.01 -5.69 -13.45
C ARG A 13 32.90 -7.20 -13.27
N ALA A 14 31.78 -7.65 -12.70
CA ALA A 14 31.49 -9.08 -12.48
C ALA A 14 30.29 -9.50 -13.33
N ARG A 15 30.27 -10.76 -13.78
CA ARG A 15 29.24 -11.30 -14.70
C ARG A 15 27.82 -11.20 -14.13
N SER A 16 27.66 -11.34 -12.82
CA SER A 16 26.39 -11.25 -12.09
C SER A 16 26.07 -9.85 -11.53
N LYS A 17 26.88 -8.83 -11.85
CA LYS A 17 26.71 -7.49 -11.27
C LYS A 17 25.46 -6.75 -11.80
N ASN A 18 24.96 -7.17 -12.96
CA ASN A 18 23.78 -6.59 -13.60
C ASN A 18 22.58 -7.55 -13.62
N THR A 19 22.66 -8.67 -12.89
CA THR A 19 21.55 -9.63 -12.78
C THR A 19 20.76 -9.36 -11.49
N PRO A 20 19.42 -9.42 -11.53
CA PRO A 20 18.60 -9.33 -10.32
C PRO A 20 19.01 -10.37 -9.28
N PHE A 21 18.99 -9.98 -8.00
CA PHE A 21 19.28 -10.91 -6.92
C PHE A 21 18.06 -11.78 -6.61
N GLU A 22 18.20 -13.09 -6.79
CA GLU A 22 17.14 -14.07 -6.55
C GLU A 22 17.64 -15.16 -5.57
N SER A 23 18.39 -14.80 -4.53
CA SER A 23 18.95 -15.75 -3.54
C SER A 23 19.76 -16.92 -4.12
N GLY A 24 20.37 -16.74 -5.31
CA GLY A 24 21.23 -17.75 -5.95
C GLY A 24 20.56 -18.61 -7.01
N ILE A 25 19.28 -18.38 -7.34
CA ILE A 25 18.61 -19.01 -8.48
C ILE A 25 18.54 -18.04 -9.67
N ASP A 26 18.31 -18.57 -10.87
CA ASP A 26 18.01 -17.74 -12.03
C ASP A 26 16.59 -17.17 -11.91
N SER A 27 16.43 -15.89 -12.24
CA SER A 27 15.12 -15.23 -12.17
C SER A 27 14.21 -15.84 -13.25
N VAL A 28 13.17 -16.54 -12.81
CA VAL A 28 12.23 -17.27 -13.67
C VAL A 28 10.83 -16.66 -13.58
N GLY A 29 10.18 -16.49 -14.74
CA GLY A 29 8.79 -16.02 -14.82
C GLY A 29 8.63 -14.58 -15.29
N SER A 30 7.41 -14.06 -15.15
CA SER A 30 7.03 -12.72 -15.60
C SER A 30 7.15 -11.71 -14.45
N ALA A 31 7.78 -10.56 -14.71
CA ALA A 31 7.85 -9.44 -13.76
C ALA A 31 6.49 -8.72 -13.51
N ARG A 32 5.36 -9.27 -14.00
CA ARG A 32 4.04 -8.68 -13.83
C ARG A 32 3.39 -9.16 -12.53
N LEU A 33 3.58 -8.39 -11.47
CA LEU A 33 2.85 -8.60 -10.22
C LEU A 33 1.44 -8.01 -10.31
N ARG A 34 0.43 -8.79 -9.90
CA ARG A 34 -0.93 -8.28 -9.71
C ARG A 34 -0.99 -7.49 -8.41
N LEU A 35 -0.76 -6.20 -8.50
CA LEU A 35 -0.96 -5.29 -7.37
C LEU A 35 -2.46 -5.23 -7.03
N SER A 36 -2.77 -5.29 -5.74
CA SER A 36 -4.14 -5.20 -5.25
C SER A 36 -4.73 -3.81 -5.54
N ALA A 37 -6.01 -3.76 -5.91
CA ALA A 37 -6.74 -2.51 -6.09
C ALA A 37 -6.72 -1.59 -4.85
N LYS A 38 -6.45 -2.15 -3.65
CA LYS A 38 -6.29 -1.41 -2.41
C LYS A 38 -5.22 -0.31 -2.50
N PHE A 39 -4.11 -0.56 -3.20
CA PHE A 39 -3.05 0.44 -3.37
C PHE A 39 -3.52 1.65 -4.19
N TYR A 40 -4.34 1.41 -5.21
CA TYR A 40 -4.92 2.47 -6.03
C TYR A 40 -5.91 3.33 -5.23
N LEU A 41 -6.79 2.70 -4.44
CA LEU A 41 -7.76 3.42 -3.61
C LEU A 41 -7.08 4.34 -2.59
N VAL A 42 -6.03 3.85 -1.93
CA VAL A 42 -5.24 4.66 -0.99
C VAL A 42 -4.54 5.82 -1.71
N ALA A 43 -3.92 5.57 -2.87
CA ALA A 43 -3.24 6.61 -3.64
C ALA A 43 -4.21 7.69 -4.15
N MET A 44 -5.37 7.30 -4.68
CA MET A 44 -6.38 8.24 -5.15
C MET A 44 -6.93 9.09 -4.00
N PHE A 45 -7.23 8.48 -2.86
CA PHE A 45 -7.67 9.21 -1.67
C PHE A 45 -6.61 10.17 -1.15
N PHE A 46 -5.33 9.76 -1.15
CA PHE A 46 -4.22 10.63 -0.76
C PHE A 46 -4.16 11.89 -1.63
N VAL A 47 -4.28 11.76 -2.96
CA VAL A 47 -4.27 12.90 -3.88
C VAL A 47 -5.45 13.84 -3.61
N ILE A 48 -6.65 13.29 -3.40
CA ILE A 48 -7.83 14.11 -3.08
C ILE A 48 -7.58 14.85 -1.76
N PHE A 49 -7.22 14.12 -0.69
CA PHE A 49 -6.99 14.72 0.62
C PHE A 49 -5.88 15.80 0.61
N ASP A 50 -4.82 15.62 -0.18
CA ASP A 50 -3.74 16.59 -0.33
C ASP A 50 -4.22 17.90 -0.98
N VAL A 51 -5.06 17.81 -2.01
CA VAL A 51 -5.71 18.97 -2.63
C VAL A 51 -6.65 19.68 -1.64
N GLU A 52 -7.40 18.93 -0.84
CA GLU A 52 -8.29 19.52 0.17
C GLU A 52 -7.50 20.21 1.29
N ALA A 53 -6.33 19.67 1.67
CA ALA A 53 -5.42 20.31 2.61
C ALA A 53 -4.85 21.63 2.05
N LEU A 54 -4.58 21.70 0.75
CA LEU A 54 -4.19 22.94 0.07
C LEU A 54 -5.28 24.01 0.18
N TYR A 55 -6.55 23.64 0.02
CA TYR A 55 -7.67 24.59 0.19
C TYR A 55 -7.75 25.11 1.63
N LEU A 56 -7.60 24.23 2.62
CA LEU A 56 -7.54 24.64 4.03
C LEU A 56 -6.35 25.56 4.33
N TYR A 57 -5.21 25.31 3.69
CA TYR A 57 -4.04 26.18 3.82
C TYR A 57 -4.30 27.56 3.22
N ALA A 58 -4.88 27.64 2.02
CA ALA A 58 -5.24 28.91 1.38
C ALA A 58 -6.22 29.71 2.25
N TRP A 59 -7.27 29.06 2.77
CA TRP A 59 -8.17 29.68 3.74
C TRP A 59 -7.45 30.11 5.02
N SER A 60 -6.51 29.30 5.51
CA SER A 60 -5.73 29.60 6.71
C SER A 60 -4.94 30.91 6.61
N THR A 61 -4.57 31.36 5.40
CA THR A 61 -3.86 32.63 5.22
C THR A 61 -4.74 33.88 5.41
N SER A 62 -6.06 33.76 5.26
CA SER A 62 -7.02 34.88 5.29
C SER A 62 -8.15 34.68 6.31
N ILE A 63 -7.89 33.94 7.38
CA ILE A 63 -8.88 33.64 8.44
C ILE A 63 -9.50 34.92 9.01
N HIS A 64 -8.69 35.95 9.23
CA HIS A 64 -9.14 37.19 9.87
C HIS A 64 -10.07 38.03 8.98
N GLU A 65 -9.94 37.90 7.65
CA GLU A 65 -10.72 38.63 6.65
C GLU A 65 -12.01 37.87 6.30
N SER A 66 -11.96 36.54 6.34
CA SER A 66 -13.08 35.64 6.00
C SER A 66 -14.20 35.63 7.06
N GLY A 67 -13.86 35.99 8.31
CA GLY A 67 -14.83 36.09 9.41
C GLY A 67 -15.59 34.80 9.72
N TRP A 68 -16.78 34.94 10.30
CA TRP A 68 -17.61 33.80 10.73
C TRP A 68 -18.11 32.92 9.58
N VAL A 69 -18.37 33.51 8.41
CA VAL A 69 -18.85 32.77 7.22
C VAL A 69 -17.76 31.81 6.74
N GLY A 70 -16.53 32.30 6.56
CA GLY A 70 -15.42 31.43 6.15
C GLY A 70 -15.08 30.37 7.20
N PHE A 71 -15.27 30.64 8.49
CA PHE A 71 -15.12 29.64 9.53
C PHE A 71 -16.15 28.49 9.40
N VAL A 72 -17.42 28.82 9.15
CA VAL A 72 -18.47 27.81 8.95
C VAL A 72 -18.19 26.99 7.68
N GLU A 73 -17.77 27.63 6.59
CA GLU A 73 -17.37 26.94 5.36
C GLU A 73 -16.21 25.97 5.60
N ALA A 74 -15.15 26.41 6.28
CA ALA A 74 -14.02 25.55 6.65
C ALA A 74 -14.42 24.39 7.56
N ALA A 75 -15.34 24.63 8.52
CA ALA A 75 -15.84 23.58 9.40
C ALA A 75 -16.63 22.50 8.64
N ILE A 76 -17.50 22.90 7.72
CA ILE A 76 -18.24 21.97 6.85
C ILE A 76 -17.28 21.19 5.96
N PHE A 77 -16.28 21.86 5.40
CA PHE A 77 -15.27 21.25 4.55
C PHE A 77 -14.46 20.18 5.29
N ILE A 78 -14.02 20.46 6.53
CA ILE A 78 -13.34 19.49 7.39
C ILE A 78 -14.26 18.30 7.73
N LEU A 79 -15.56 18.55 7.98
CA LEU A 79 -16.53 17.48 8.22
C LEU A 79 -16.68 16.54 7.02
N VAL A 80 -16.70 17.07 5.80
CA VAL A 80 -16.75 16.28 4.57
C VAL A 80 -15.49 15.42 4.42
N LEU A 81 -14.31 15.98 4.68
CA LEU A 81 -13.05 15.23 4.72
C LEU A 81 -13.10 14.08 5.72
N LEU A 82 -13.61 14.35 6.93
CA LEU A 82 -13.70 13.36 8.00
C LEU A 82 -14.70 12.25 7.63
N ALA A 83 -15.82 12.59 7.00
CA ALA A 83 -16.77 11.60 6.48
C ALA A 83 -16.14 10.70 5.40
N GLY A 84 -15.37 11.28 4.47
CA GLY A 84 -14.62 10.51 3.47
C GLY A 84 -13.59 9.56 4.09
N LEU A 85 -12.86 10.01 5.11
CA LEU A 85 -11.91 9.18 5.84
C LEU A 85 -12.61 8.02 6.57
N VAL A 86 -13.71 8.31 7.28
CA VAL A 86 -14.50 7.28 7.97
C VAL A 86 -15.03 6.25 6.97
N TYR A 87 -15.55 6.69 5.82
CA TYR A 87 -16.02 5.79 4.76
C TYR A 87 -14.90 4.84 4.28
N LEU A 88 -13.70 5.36 4.04
CA LEU A 88 -12.56 4.58 3.59
C LEU A 88 -12.13 3.52 4.62
N VAL A 89 -12.10 3.91 5.90
CA VAL A 89 -11.83 2.98 7.01
C VAL A 89 -12.89 1.88 7.07
N ARG A 90 -14.18 2.23 6.88
CA ARG A 90 -15.29 1.26 6.91
C ARG A 90 -15.26 0.26 5.75
N ILE A 91 -14.71 0.64 4.59
CA ILE A 91 -14.51 -0.28 3.45
C ILE A 91 -13.36 -1.27 3.70
N GLY A 92 -12.52 -1.05 4.72
CA GLY A 92 -11.33 -1.87 4.93
C GLY A 92 -10.28 -1.64 3.85
N ALA A 93 -10.29 -0.48 3.18
CA ALA A 93 -9.24 -0.10 2.24
C ALA A 93 -7.88 0.05 2.96
N LEU A 94 -7.91 0.32 4.27
CA LEU A 94 -6.76 0.37 5.17
C LEU A 94 -6.37 -1.01 5.74
N ASP A 95 -7.18 -2.05 5.56
CA ASP A 95 -6.86 -3.38 6.08
C ASP A 95 -5.89 -4.11 5.14
N TRP A 96 -4.63 -4.14 5.55
CA TRP A 96 -3.56 -4.89 4.87
C TRP A 96 -3.48 -6.36 5.30
N THR A 97 -4.43 -6.85 6.10
CA THR A 97 -4.42 -8.27 6.49
C THR A 97 -4.58 -9.15 5.24
N PRO A 98 -3.60 -10.01 4.93
CA PRO A 98 -3.76 -10.98 3.86
C PRO A 98 -4.91 -11.90 4.27
N ALA A 99 -5.86 -12.11 3.36
CA ALA A 99 -6.87 -13.15 3.51
C ALA A 99 -6.13 -14.50 3.51
N ARG A 100 -5.63 -14.92 4.68
CA ARG A 100 -4.98 -16.21 4.86
C ARG A 100 -6.06 -17.24 4.61
N SER A 101 -6.00 -17.80 3.42
CA SER A 101 -6.80 -18.90 2.90
C SER A 101 -7.14 -19.88 4.02
N ARG A 102 -8.35 -19.76 4.58
CA ARG A 102 -8.98 -20.75 5.46
C ARG A 102 -9.45 -21.94 4.61
N ARG A 103 -8.59 -22.44 3.72
CA ARG A 103 -8.86 -23.62 2.88
C ARG A 103 -7.99 -24.82 3.23
N THR A 104 -6.96 -24.67 4.06
CA THR A 104 -6.07 -25.79 4.39
C THR A 104 -6.48 -26.57 5.65
N LEU A 105 -7.51 -26.13 6.38
CA LEU A 105 -8.05 -26.86 7.55
C LEU A 105 -9.43 -27.50 7.30
N VAL A 106 -9.83 -27.64 6.03
CA VAL A 106 -10.97 -28.47 5.62
C VAL A 106 -10.46 -29.46 4.59
N ASN A 107 -9.58 -30.36 5.03
CA ASN A 107 -9.50 -31.67 4.43
C ASN A 107 -9.59 -32.70 5.58
N PRO A 108 -10.81 -33.04 6.03
CA PRO A 108 -11.02 -34.01 7.10
C PRO A 108 -11.04 -35.47 6.60
N GLU A 109 -10.66 -35.76 5.35
CA GLU A 109 -10.72 -37.12 4.82
C GLU A 109 -9.42 -37.50 4.08
N THR A 110 -8.49 -38.11 4.81
CA THR A 110 -8.15 -39.51 4.53
C THR A 110 -7.55 -40.16 5.78
N ASP A 111 -8.38 -40.36 6.81
CA ASP A 111 -8.16 -41.48 7.74
C ASP A 111 -8.31 -42.77 6.92
N SER A 112 -7.19 -43.40 6.56
CA SER A 112 -7.17 -44.76 6.05
C SER A 112 -6.82 -45.71 7.20
N PRO A 113 -7.76 -46.51 7.74
CA PRO A 113 -7.44 -47.67 8.55
C PRO A 113 -7.23 -48.86 7.60
N THR A 114 -6.25 -48.78 6.71
CA THR A 114 -5.88 -49.91 5.82
C THR A 114 -4.46 -50.35 6.14
N ASN A 115 -4.27 -50.83 7.38
CA ASN A 115 -3.27 -51.86 7.63
C ASN A 115 -3.77 -52.79 8.74
N ARG A 116 -4.87 -53.48 8.45
CA ARG A 116 -5.34 -54.64 9.20
C ARG A 116 -5.42 -55.79 8.19
N HIS A 117 -4.65 -56.84 8.46
CA HIS A 117 -4.66 -58.14 7.80
C HIS A 117 -3.93 -58.30 6.46
N MET A 118 -2.67 -58.69 6.59
CA MET A 118 -1.98 -59.79 5.88
C MET A 118 -0.67 -59.98 6.66
N GLN A 119 -0.45 -60.99 7.52
CA GLN A 119 -0.54 -62.44 7.31
C GLN A 119 -0.12 -62.87 5.91
#